data_AF-A0A349UPE1-F1
#
_entry.id   AF-A0A349UPE1-F1
#
_cell.length_a   1.000
_cell.length_b   1.000
_cell.length_c   1.000
_cell.angle_alpha   90.00
_cell.angle_beta   90.00
_cell.angle_gamma   90.00
#
_symmetry.space_group_name_H-M   'P 1'
#
loop_
_entity.id
_entity.type
_entity.pdbx_description
1 polymer ?
#
loop_
_entity_poly.entity_id
_entity_poly.type
_entity_poly.pdbx_seq_one_letter_code
_entity_poly.pdbx_strand_id
1 'polypeptide(L)'
;MRPNLALTLALLVVVAVGCEAQDRQELNAWLLREYQDPAMNNAIIRQHTLFPYHFVADSAELTELGHRDLDLLATHFAVNTGQLNIRRGDAPGKLYALRVQRVKELLAQAGVAVDRIRIDDDLPGGDGMPSEQVVKILQGGTGAKPKTSTYMSSGGSAAHSAGESSADTTRAKGDSK
;
A
#
# COMPACT_ATOMS: atom_id res chain seq x y z
N MET A 1 -2.97 -19.64 60.51
CA MET A 1 -2.24 -18.64 59.69
C MET A 1 -3.27 -17.74 59.04
N ARG A 2 -3.37 -16.47 59.46
CA ARG A 2 -4.34 -15.52 58.90
C ARG A 2 -3.73 -14.92 57.63
N PRO A 3 -4.36 -15.05 56.45
CA PRO A 3 -3.84 -14.44 55.23
C PRO A 3 -3.87 -12.91 55.39
N ASN A 4 -2.74 -12.26 55.06
CA ASN A 4 -2.56 -10.82 55.19
C ASN A 4 -3.44 -10.10 54.16
N LEU A 5 -4.54 -9.54 54.65
CA LEU A 5 -5.57 -8.83 53.86
C LEU A 5 -4.99 -7.67 53.02
N ALA A 6 -3.85 -7.12 53.43
CA ALA A 6 -3.09 -6.12 52.69
C ALA A 6 -2.48 -6.65 51.37
N LEU A 7 -2.08 -7.92 51.32
CA LEU A 7 -1.45 -8.51 50.12
C LEU A 7 -2.49 -8.79 49.02
N THR A 8 -3.69 -9.20 49.41
CA THR A 8 -4.82 -9.41 48.49
C THR A 8 -5.35 -8.11 47.88
N LEU A 9 -5.34 -7.01 48.64
CA LEU A 9 -5.80 -5.72 48.13
C LEU A 9 -4.81 -5.13 47.10
N ALA A 10 -3.50 -5.27 47.34
CA ALA A 10 -2.47 -4.77 46.44
C ALA A 10 -2.48 -5.50 45.08
N LEU A 11 -2.71 -6.83 45.08
CA LEU A 11 -2.80 -7.62 43.85
C LEU A 11 -4.00 -7.19 42.97
N LEU A 12 -5.12 -6.81 43.59
CA LEU A 12 -6.34 -6.42 42.89
C LEU A 12 -6.21 -5.05 42.21
N VAL A 13 -5.43 -4.13 42.79
CA VAL A 13 -5.15 -2.80 42.19
C VAL A 13 -4.24 -2.91 40.97
N VAL A 14 -3.24 -3.79 40.98
CA VAL A 14 -2.32 -3.96 39.83
C VAL A 14 -3.04 -4.55 38.60
N VAL A 15 -4.01 -5.44 38.81
CA VAL A 15 -4.80 -6.01 37.70
C VAL A 15 -5.73 -4.98 37.06
N ALA A 16 -6.28 -4.04 37.83
CA ALA A 16 -7.22 -3.04 37.31
C ALA A 16 -6.55 -1.98 36.41
N VAL A 17 -5.30 -1.61 36.68
CA VAL A 17 -4.58 -0.56 35.91
C VAL A 17 -4.03 -1.09 34.57
N GLY A 18 -3.82 -2.42 34.43
CA GLY A 18 -3.29 -3.03 33.22
C GLY A 18 -4.27 -3.18 32.04
N CYS A 19 -5.59 -3.06 32.28
CA CYS A 19 -6.61 -3.35 31.26
C CYS A 19 -6.87 -2.19 30.27
N GLU A 20 -6.67 -0.93 30.66
CA GLU A 20 -6.95 0.22 29.77
C GLU A 20 -5.91 0.40 28.63
N ALA A 21 -4.67 -0.06 28.83
CA ALA A 21 -3.60 0.15 27.86
C ALA A 21 -3.71 -0.77 26.64
N GLN A 22 -4.24 -1.99 26.83
CA GLN A 22 -4.36 -2.98 25.76
C GLN A 22 -5.48 -2.63 24.76
N ASP A 23 -6.62 -2.15 25.26
CA ASP A 23 -7.78 -1.77 24.44
C ASP A 23 -7.47 -0.57 23.52
N ARG A 24 -6.69 0.40 24.01
CA ARG A 24 -6.23 1.53 23.19
C ARG A 24 -5.28 1.12 22.08
N GLN A 25 -4.42 0.13 22.30
CA GLN A 25 -3.49 -0.36 21.28
C GLN A 25 -4.22 -1.11 20.16
N GLU A 26 -5.19 -1.97 20.52
CA GLU A 26 -6.00 -2.69 19.54
C GLU A 26 -6.89 -1.73 18.72
N LEU A 27 -7.52 -0.76 19.37
CA LEU A 27 -8.32 0.26 18.69
C LEU A 27 -7.47 1.10 17.73
N ASN A 28 -6.29 1.56 18.16
CA ASN A 28 -5.39 2.34 17.30
C ASN A 28 -4.92 1.50 16.08
N ALA A 29 -4.58 0.23 16.29
CA ALA A 29 -4.17 -0.67 15.21
C ALA A 29 -5.33 -0.98 14.25
N TRP A 30 -6.56 -1.09 14.74
CA TRP A 30 -7.75 -1.24 13.91
C TRP A 30 -8.02 0.02 13.08
N LEU A 31 -8.00 1.19 13.72
CA LEU A 31 -8.24 2.48 13.05
C LEU A 31 -7.21 2.77 11.95
N LEU A 32 -5.94 2.45 12.23
CA LEU A 32 -4.86 2.62 11.26
C LEU A 32 -5.03 1.68 10.06
N ARG A 33 -5.41 0.41 10.29
CA ARG A 33 -5.68 -0.55 9.22
C ARG A 33 -6.84 -0.10 8.34
N GLU A 34 -7.96 0.28 8.94
CA GLU A 34 -9.15 0.75 8.21
C GLU A 34 -8.86 1.97 7.32
N TYR A 35 -7.95 2.85 7.74
CA TYR A 35 -7.57 4.02 6.94
C TYR A 35 -6.53 3.72 5.85
N GLN A 36 -5.59 2.82 6.12
CA GLN A 36 -4.49 2.51 5.18
C GLN A 36 -4.94 1.58 4.04
N ASP A 37 -5.86 0.64 4.31
CA ASP A 37 -6.28 -0.35 3.34
C ASP A 37 -6.90 0.27 2.07
N PRO A 38 -7.80 1.27 2.15
CA PRO A 38 -8.35 1.91 0.95
C PRO A 38 -7.29 2.62 0.09
N ALA A 39 -6.31 3.27 0.72
CA ALA A 39 -5.25 3.96 -0.01
C ALA A 39 -4.34 2.97 -0.75
N MET A 40 -3.97 1.87 -0.08
CA MET A 40 -3.15 0.81 -0.64
C MET A 40 -3.88 0.07 -1.77
N ASN A 41 -5.15 -0.31 -1.55
CA ASN A 41 -5.98 -0.98 -2.56
C ASN A 41 -6.15 -0.10 -3.81
N ASN A 42 -6.38 1.20 -3.62
CA ASN A 42 -6.46 2.14 -4.74
C ASN A 42 -5.13 2.29 -5.48
N ALA A 43 -3.99 2.22 -4.80
CA ALA A 43 -2.69 2.26 -5.45
C ALA A 43 -2.45 1.02 -6.31
N ILE A 44 -2.78 -0.17 -5.79
CA ILE A 44 -2.68 -1.44 -6.52
C ILE A 44 -3.56 -1.40 -7.77
N ILE A 45 -4.84 -1.01 -7.61
CA ILE A 45 -5.77 -0.86 -8.73
C ILE A 45 -5.26 0.17 -9.73
N ARG A 46 -4.78 1.34 -9.31
CA ARG A 46 -4.28 2.35 -10.26
C ARG A 46 -3.05 1.89 -11.04
N GLN A 47 -2.19 1.08 -10.42
CA GLN A 47 -0.97 0.62 -11.07
C GLN A 47 -1.24 -0.51 -12.05
N HIS A 48 -2.25 -1.36 -11.80
CA HIS A 48 -2.54 -2.57 -12.57
C HIS A 48 -1.26 -3.35 -12.94
N THR A 49 -0.34 -3.54 -11.99
CA THR A 49 0.99 -4.09 -12.30
C THR A 49 1.44 -5.11 -11.26
N LEU A 50 1.81 -6.31 -11.69
CA LEU A 50 2.49 -7.31 -10.87
C LEU A 50 4.01 -7.28 -11.14
N PHE A 51 4.78 -6.98 -10.09
CA PHE A 51 6.24 -6.99 -10.08
C PHE A 51 6.86 -8.36 -9.77
N PRO A 52 8.17 -8.57 -10.03
CA PRO A 52 8.83 -9.86 -9.79
C PRO A 52 8.71 -10.42 -8.38
N TYR A 53 8.63 -9.57 -7.35
CA TYR A 53 8.49 -10.00 -5.94
C TYR A 53 7.10 -10.56 -5.59
N HIS A 54 6.11 -10.41 -6.47
CA HIS A 54 4.82 -11.10 -6.33
C HIS A 54 4.90 -12.58 -6.69
N PHE A 55 6.01 -13.03 -7.27
CA PHE A 55 6.24 -14.41 -7.64
C PHE A 55 7.29 -15.04 -6.74
N VAL A 56 7.14 -16.34 -6.49
CA VAL A 56 8.20 -17.14 -5.89
C VAL A 56 9.43 -17.13 -6.81
N ALA A 57 10.63 -17.09 -6.24
CA ALA A 57 11.88 -17.10 -6.98
C ALA A 57 11.93 -18.29 -7.95
N ASP A 58 12.36 -18.04 -9.20
CA ASP A 58 12.45 -19.02 -10.28
C ASP A 58 11.17 -19.83 -10.58
N SER A 59 10.02 -19.31 -10.16
CA SER A 59 8.72 -19.96 -10.32
C SER A 59 7.67 -19.03 -10.92
N ALA A 60 6.60 -19.65 -11.44
CA ALA A 60 5.39 -18.98 -11.87
C ALA A 60 4.35 -18.83 -10.76
N GLU A 61 4.53 -19.53 -9.64
CA GLU A 61 3.64 -19.42 -8.49
C GLU A 61 3.75 -18.04 -7.84
N LEU A 62 2.61 -17.53 -7.38
CA LEU A 62 2.53 -16.28 -6.64
C LEU A 62 2.92 -16.48 -5.19
N THR A 63 3.43 -15.43 -4.57
CA THR A 63 3.55 -15.33 -3.11
C THR A 63 2.19 -14.99 -2.49
N GLU A 64 2.09 -15.03 -1.17
CA GLU A 64 0.88 -14.55 -0.45
C GLU A 64 0.52 -13.10 -0.80
N LEU A 65 1.54 -12.25 -0.97
CA LEU A 65 1.36 -10.86 -1.42
C LEU A 65 0.83 -10.83 -2.87
N GLY A 66 1.42 -11.64 -3.75
CA GLY A 66 0.97 -11.76 -5.14
C GLY A 66 -0.48 -12.20 -5.27
N HIS A 67 -0.91 -13.16 -4.45
CA HIS A 67 -2.31 -13.59 -4.40
C HIS A 67 -3.24 -12.47 -3.94
N ARG A 68 -2.91 -11.81 -2.81
CA ARG A 68 -3.71 -10.69 -2.29
C ARG A 68 -3.92 -9.59 -3.32
N ASP A 69 -2.85 -9.16 -3.99
CA ASP A 69 -2.92 -8.06 -4.95
C ASP A 69 -3.66 -8.50 -6.22
N LEU A 70 -3.47 -9.75 -6.67
CA LEU A 70 -4.20 -10.30 -7.81
C LEU A 70 -5.70 -10.43 -7.52
N ASP A 71 -6.12 -10.78 -6.29
CA ASP A 71 -7.52 -10.88 -5.91
C ASP A 71 -8.23 -9.51 -5.96
N LEU A 72 -7.54 -8.45 -5.52
CA LEU A 72 -8.02 -7.06 -5.67
C LEU A 72 -8.17 -6.67 -7.14
N LEU A 73 -7.17 -7.00 -7.96
CA LEU A 73 -7.20 -6.75 -9.39
C LEU A 73 -8.30 -7.56 -10.10
N ALA A 74 -8.50 -8.81 -9.71
CA ALA A 74 -9.56 -9.67 -10.25
C ALA A 74 -10.94 -9.08 -9.95
N THR A 75 -11.16 -8.61 -8.72
CA THR A 75 -12.38 -7.91 -8.32
C THR A 75 -12.60 -6.65 -9.16
N HIS A 76 -11.53 -5.88 -9.43
CA HIS A 76 -11.61 -4.71 -10.29
C HIS A 76 -11.96 -5.07 -11.74
N PHE A 77 -11.33 -6.09 -12.31
CA PHE A 77 -11.53 -6.50 -13.70
C PHE A 77 -12.81 -7.32 -13.96
N ALA A 78 -13.46 -7.82 -12.90
CA ALA A 78 -14.78 -8.43 -13.03
C ALA A 78 -15.81 -7.45 -13.64
N VAL A 79 -15.65 -6.15 -13.37
CA VAL A 79 -16.55 -5.09 -13.86
C VAL A 79 -15.89 -4.16 -14.88
N ASN A 80 -14.57 -3.95 -14.82
CA ASN A 80 -13.83 -3.05 -15.72
C ASN A 80 -13.01 -3.83 -16.76
N THR A 81 -12.93 -3.32 -17.99
CA THR A 81 -11.93 -3.77 -18.96
C THR A 81 -10.64 -2.98 -18.81
N GLY A 82 -9.50 -3.53 -19.22
CA GLY A 82 -8.27 -2.75 -19.18
C GLY A 82 -7.02 -3.55 -19.47
N GLN A 83 -5.91 -3.08 -18.89
CA GLN A 83 -4.60 -3.68 -19.03
C GLN A 83 -4.05 -4.06 -17.66
N LEU A 84 -3.48 -5.25 -17.57
CA LEU A 84 -2.69 -5.72 -16.44
C LEU A 84 -1.25 -5.91 -16.89
N ASN A 85 -0.32 -5.18 -16.30
CA ASN A 85 1.09 -5.35 -16.57
C ASN A 85 1.69 -6.44 -15.67
N ILE A 86 2.53 -7.30 -16.24
CA ILE A 86 3.38 -8.22 -15.48
C ILE A 86 4.80 -7.87 -15.85
N ARG A 87 5.55 -7.32 -14.89
CA ARG A 87 6.92 -6.88 -15.12
C ARG A 87 7.84 -8.09 -15.23
N ARG A 88 8.60 -8.17 -16.33
CA ARG A 88 9.51 -9.29 -16.57
C ARG A 88 10.72 -9.30 -15.61
N GLY A 89 11.33 -8.13 -15.39
CA GLY A 89 12.60 -8.03 -14.66
C GLY A 89 13.68 -8.89 -15.31
N ASP A 90 14.42 -9.64 -14.50
CA ASP A 90 15.51 -10.53 -14.97
C ASP A 90 15.02 -11.93 -15.38
N ALA A 91 13.71 -12.19 -15.39
CA ALA A 91 13.17 -13.50 -15.68
C ALA A 91 13.47 -13.94 -17.13
N PRO A 92 13.97 -15.17 -17.35
CA PRO A 92 14.10 -15.74 -18.69
C PRO A 92 12.75 -15.77 -19.41
N GLY A 93 12.74 -15.63 -20.73
CA GLY A 93 11.49 -15.51 -21.51
C GLY A 93 10.51 -16.67 -21.28
N LYS A 94 11.02 -17.89 -21.08
CA LYS A 94 10.20 -19.07 -20.76
C LYS A 94 9.51 -18.93 -19.39
N LEU A 95 10.23 -18.48 -18.36
CA LEU A 95 9.66 -18.28 -17.03
C LEU A 95 8.62 -17.15 -17.03
N TYR A 96 8.92 -16.06 -17.76
CA TYR A 96 7.97 -14.96 -17.93
C TYR A 96 6.66 -15.44 -18.58
N ALA A 97 6.74 -16.22 -19.66
CA ALA A 97 5.55 -16.78 -20.30
C ALA A 97 4.72 -17.66 -19.35
N LEU A 98 5.38 -18.47 -18.50
CA LEU A 98 4.68 -19.27 -17.48
C LEU A 98 4.00 -18.39 -16.43
N ARG A 99 4.63 -17.30 -15.99
CA ARG A 99 4.01 -16.33 -15.07
C ARG A 99 2.76 -15.69 -15.67
N VAL A 100 2.84 -15.22 -16.92
CA VAL A 100 1.69 -14.66 -17.63
C VAL A 100 0.56 -15.67 -17.74
N GLN A 101 0.87 -16.91 -18.10
CA GLN A 101 -0.11 -17.99 -18.19
C GLN A 101 -0.77 -18.29 -16.83
N ARG A 102 0.03 -18.37 -15.77
CA ARG A 102 -0.47 -18.61 -14.40
C ARG A 102 -1.43 -17.51 -13.94
N VAL A 103 -1.09 -16.24 -14.19
CA VAL A 103 -1.97 -15.12 -13.85
C VAL A 103 -3.28 -15.16 -14.64
N LYS A 104 -3.23 -15.50 -15.94
CA LYS A 104 -4.45 -15.68 -16.75
C LYS A 104 -5.37 -16.76 -16.19
N GLU A 105 -4.80 -17.90 -15.79
CA GLU A 105 -5.56 -19.00 -15.20
C GLU A 105 -6.23 -18.59 -13.89
N LEU A 106 -5.51 -17.88 -13.02
CA LEU A 106 -6.06 -17.39 -11.74
C LEU A 106 -7.15 -16.35 -11.95
N LEU A 107 -6.98 -15.42 -12.89
CA LEU A 107 -8.03 -14.46 -13.27
C LEU A 107 -9.28 -15.17 -13.80
N ALA A 108 -9.11 -16.15 -14.68
CA ALA A 108 -10.23 -16.95 -15.20
C ALA A 108 -10.94 -17.73 -14.09
N GLN A 109 -10.19 -18.31 -13.14
CA GLN A 109 -10.74 -19.00 -11.96
C GLN A 109 -11.53 -18.04 -11.05
N ALA A 110 -11.13 -16.78 -10.98
CA ALA A 110 -11.86 -15.72 -10.28
C ALA A 110 -13.09 -15.20 -11.05
N GLY A 111 -13.44 -15.79 -12.21
CA GLY A 111 -14.58 -15.41 -13.03
C GLY A 111 -14.33 -14.20 -13.94
N VAL A 112 -13.08 -13.79 -14.11
CA VAL A 112 -12.71 -12.67 -14.96
C VAL A 112 -12.58 -13.14 -16.41
N ALA A 113 -13.25 -12.45 -17.32
CA ALA A 113 -13.17 -12.70 -18.75
C ALA A 113 -11.83 -12.20 -19.31
N VAL A 114 -10.85 -13.11 -19.43
CA VAL A 114 -9.45 -12.80 -19.77
C VAL A 114 -9.30 -12.14 -21.15
N ASP A 115 -10.21 -12.39 -22.08
CA ASP A 115 -10.27 -11.74 -23.39
C ASP A 115 -10.55 -10.24 -23.33
N ARG A 116 -11.10 -9.75 -22.21
CA ARG A 116 -11.35 -8.33 -21.95
C ARG A 116 -10.16 -7.60 -21.29
N ILE A 117 -9.06 -8.33 -21.03
CA ILE A 117 -7.87 -7.79 -20.38
C ILE A 117 -6.66 -7.98 -21.29
N ARG A 118 -5.93 -6.89 -21.52
CA ARG A 118 -4.63 -6.95 -22.17
C ARG A 118 -3.55 -7.21 -21.11
N ILE A 119 -2.66 -8.18 -21.34
CA ILE A 119 -1.54 -8.46 -20.43
C ILE A 119 -0.23 -8.23 -21.15
N ASP A 120 0.56 -7.26 -20.67
CA ASP A 120 1.81 -6.78 -21.27
C ASP A 120 2.94 -6.58 -20.23
N ASP A 121 4.15 -6.22 -20.68
CA ASP A 121 5.31 -5.85 -19.85
C ASP A 121 5.59 -4.33 -19.90
N ASP A 122 4.55 -3.52 -19.70
CA ASP A 122 4.66 -2.06 -19.79
C ASP A 122 4.97 -1.40 -18.43
N LEU A 123 5.34 -0.12 -18.45
CA LEU A 123 5.60 0.66 -17.25
C LEU A 123 4.31 0.84 -16.41
N PRO A 124 4.42 0.85 -15.07
CA PRO A 124 3.29 1.16 -14.20
C PRO A 124 2.84 2.61 -14.39
N GLY A 125 1.54 2.87 -14.35
CA GLY A 125 0.98 4.23 -14.41
C GLY A 125 -0.09 4.45 -15.48
N GLY A 126 -0.34 3.46 -16.34
CA GLY A 126 -1.33 3.55 -17.43
C GLY A 126 -0.95 4.61 -18.47
N ASP A 127 -1.91 4.97 -19.33
CA ASP A 127 -1.70 5.91 -20.45
C ASP A 127 -1.44 7.37 -20.02
N GLY A 128 -1.48 7.65 -18.72
CA GLY A 128 -1.46 9.00 -18.16
C GLY A 128 -2.81 9.73 -18.31
N MET A 129 -2.98 10.84 -17.58
CA MET A 129 -4.14 11.73 -17.76
C MET A 129 -3.75 12.89 -18.69
N PRO A 130 -4.50 13.15 -19.77
CA PRO A 130 -4.22 14.31 -20.62
C PRO A 130 -4.35 15.60 -19.81
N SER A 131 -3.44 16.55 -20.03
CA SER A 131 -3.35 17.77 -19.23
C SER A 131 -4.64 18.60 -19.25
N GLU A 132 -5.40 18.56 -20.35
CA GLU A 132 -6.69 19.23 -20.49
C GLU A 132 -7.74 18.67 -19.52
N GLN A 133 -7.70 17.37 -19.23
CA GLN A 133 -8.60 16.74 -18.26
C GLN A 133 -8.25 17.15 -16.83
N VAL A 134 -6.96 17.29 -16.52
CA VAL A 134 -6.50 17.84 -15.23
C VAL A 134 -7.02 19.27 -15.05
N VAL A 135 -6.89 20.12 -16.07
CA VAL A 135 -7.39 21.50 -16.04
C VAL A 135 -8.91 21.54 -15.84
N LYS A 136 -9.68 20.68 -16.53
CA LYS A 136 -11.14 20.60 -16.33
C LYS A 136 -11.53 20.19 -14.91
N ILE A 137 -10.81 19.27 -14.28
CA ILE A 137 -11.05 18.86 -12.89
C ILE A 137 -10.77 20.03 -11.93
N LEU A 138 -9.65 20.73 -12.12
CA LEU A 138 -9.28 21.89 -11.31
C LEU A 138 -10.25 23.07 -11.48
N GLN A 139 -10.76 23.30 -12.69
CA GLN A 139 -11.73 24.35 -12.99
C GLN A 139 -13.17 23.97 -12.58
N GLY A 140 -13.54 22.70 -12.65
CA GLY A 140 -14.85 22.20 -12.19
C GLY A 140 -14.96 22.10 -10.66
N GLY A 141 -13.84 21.90 -9.96
CA GLY A 141 -13.78 21.79 -8.50
C GLY A 141 -13.85 23.13 -7.75
N THR A 142 -13.53 24.26 -8.39
CA THR A 142 -13.54 25.58 -7.75
C THR A 142 -14.94 26.21 -7.65
N GLY A 143 -15.96 25.61 -8.28
CA GLY A 143 -17.35 26.08 -8.23
C GLY A 143 -18.22 25.48 -7.13
N ALA A 144 -17.79 24.38 -6.49
CA ALA A 144 -18.52 23.78 -5.38
C ALA A 144 -18.18 24.53 -4.08
N LYS A 145 -19.09 25.43 -3.65
CA LYS A 145 -18.97 26.13 -2.37
C LYS A 145 -18.63 25.11 -1.26
N PRO A 146 -17.52 25.27 -0.53
CA PRO A 146 -17.21 24.38 0.59
C PRO A 146 -18.35 24.50 1.60
N LYS A 147 -19.03 23.39 1.90
CA LYS A 147 -19.88 23.34 3.09
C LYS A 147 -18.94 23.52 4.28
N THR A 148 -19.06 24.65 4.94
CA THR A 148 -18.31 25.04 6.14
C THR A 148 -18.44 23.94 7.19
N SER A 149 -17.46 23.04 7.24
CA SER A 149 -17.22 22.20 8.40
C SER A 149 -16.41 23.05 9.37
N THR A 150 -17.08 23.50 10.42
CA THR A 150 -16.48 24.18 11.57
C THR A 150 -15.40 23.27 12.16
N TYR A 151 -14.15 23.48 11.74
CA TYR A 151 -12.97 22.92 12.39
C TYR A 151 -12.47 23.97 13.38
N MET A 152 -12.63 23.69 14.67
CA MET A 152 -12.05 24.51 15.72
C MET A 152 -10.53 24.37 15.68
N SER A 153 -9.87 25.48 15.31
CA SER A 153 -8.43 25.66 15.35
C SER A 153 -8.03 26.26 16.71
N SER A 154 -7.43 25.44 17.58
CA SER A 154 -6.52 25.87 18.63
C SER A 154 -5.15 25.26 18.27
N GLY A 155 -4.14 26.02 17.85
CA GLY A 155 -3.46 27.02 18.64
C GLY A 155 -2.18 26.39 19.21
N GLY A 156 -1.05 26.59 18.53
CA GLY A 156 0.24 26.02 18.95
C GLY A 156 1.40 26.46 18.07
N SER A 157 1.93 27.65 18.37
CA SER A 157 3.10 28.29 17.75
C SER A 157 4.45 27.70 18.20
N ALA A 158 5.45 27.95 17.35
CA ALA A 158 6.89 28.08 17.61
C ALA A 158 7.75 26.80 17.67
N ALA A 159 8.66 26.63 16.70
CA ALA A 159 10.03 27.15 16.81
C ALA A 159 10.90 26.66 15.63
N HIS A 160 11.52 27.62 14.95
CA HIS A 160 12.64 27.45 14.03
C HIS A 160 13.85 26.84 14.73
N SER A 161 14.51 25.86 14.10
CA SER A 161 15.96 25.71 14.19
C SER A 161 16.52 25.18 12.88
N ALA A 162 17.30 26.04 12.21
CA ALA A 162 18.15 25.68 11.09
C ALA A 162 19.26 24.73 11.56
N GLY A 163 19.46 23.65 10.82
CA GLY A 163 20.54 22.68 11.01
C GLY A 163 21.25 22.45 9.69
N GLU A 164 22.25 23.29 9.42
CA GLU A 164 23.26 23.13 8.39
C GLU A 164 24.10 21.88 8.72
N SER A 165 24.16 20.89 7.81
CA SER A 165 25.09 19.76 7.94
C SER A 165 25.87 19.59 6.65
N SER A 166 27.10 20.08 6.72
CA SER A 166 28.18 19.88 5.76
C SER A 166 28.67 18.44 5.85
N ALA A 167 28.68 17.72 4.73
CA ALA A 167 29.36 16.44 4.60
C ALA A 167 30.26 16.47 3.36
N ASP A 168 31.49 16.85 3.64
CA ASP A 168 32.72 16.54 2.93
C ASP A 168 32.79 15.05 2.56
N THR A 169 33.08 14.75 1.30
CA THR A 169 33.59 13.43 0.88
C THR A 169 34.53 13.62 -0.30
N THR A 170 35.79 13.78 0.06
CA THR A 170 36.95 13.48 -0.77
C THR A 170 36.92 12.00 -1.17
N ARG A 171 36.94 11.68 -2.48
CA ARG A 171 37.25 10.33 -2.97
C ARG A 171 38.50 10.35 -3.82
N ALA A 172 39.52 9.69 -3.29
CA ALA A 172 40.84 9.53 -3.83
C ALA A 172 40.86 8.74 -5.15
N LYS A 173 41.74 9.20 -6.03
CA LYS A 173 42.16 8.58 -7.28
C LYS A 173 43.23 7.53 -6.96
N GLY A 174 42.96 6.27 -7.26
CA GLY A 174 43.90 5.16 -7.11
C GLY A 174 44.18 4.52 -8.46
N ASP A 175 45.27 4.93 -9.08
CA ASP A 175 45.91 4.25 -10.21
C ASP A 175 46.63 3.00 -9.71
N SER A 176 46.50 1.88 -10.40
CA SER A 176 47.45 0.76 -10.31
C SER A 176 47.52 0.03 -11.65
N LYS A 177 48.73 0.18 -12.22
CA LYS A 177 49.48 -0.63 -13.20
C LYS A 177 48.76 -1.77 -13.92
#